data_AF-A0AAU5H8Q3-F1
#
_entry.id   AF-A0AAU5H8Q3-F1
#
_cell.length_a   1.000
_cell.length_b   1.000
_cell.length_c   1.000
_cell.angle_alpha   90.00
_cell.angle_beta   90.00
_cell.angle_gamma   90.00
#
_symmetry.space_group_name_H-M   'P 1'
#
loop_
_entity.id
_entity.type
_entity.pdbx_description
1 polymer ?
#
loop_
_entity_poly.entity_id
_entity_poly.type
_entity_poly.pdbx_seq_one_letter_code
_entity_poly.pdbx_strand_id
1 'polypeptide(L)'
;MEKTKGRGRGSRMRKAVLTITLVGGLVLAATAWPTLRAQVRAASWEKEDPQGPDHITPRMQTVRDAVVKEFGLKGTPGCYREEGGIPGGGEHPLGRACDFMLGPTGKRATGHAHALGEKIVAWVRDHAGEYGIWYVIYEQHIWSSRLPQQGWKLMEDRGSITLNHYDHVHISVY
;
A
#
# COMPACT_ATOMS: atom_id res chain seq x y z
N MET A 1 7.73 -38.46 66.19
CA MET A 1 6.84 -37.62 65.34
C MET A 1 7.63 -36.36 65.00
N GLU A 2 7.66 -35.77 63.83
CA GLU A 2 7.31 -36.11 62.45
C GLU A 2 7.77 -34.90 61.60
N LYS A 3 8.38 -35.17 60.43
CA LYS A 3 8.49 -34.33 59.20
C LYS A 3 9.25 -32.98 59.22
N THR A 4 10.41 -32.88 58.52
CA THR A 4 10.68 -32.43 57.11
C THR A 4 10.28 -30.97 56.84
N LYS A 5 11.05 -30.07 56.20
CA LYS A 5 11.72 -30.03 54.86
C LYS A 5 12.35 -28.62 54.80
N GLY A 6 13.31 -28.17 53.99
CA GLY A 6 13.93 -28.62 52.75
C GLY A 6 14.95 -27.53 52.33
N ARG A 7 15.94 -27.92 51.52
CA ARG A 7 17.16 -27.18 51.18
C ARG A 7 17.04 -26.58 49.78
N GLY A 8 17.30 -25.27 49.61
CA GLY A 8 17.42 -24.61 48.31
C GLY A 8 18.87 -24.17 48.07
N ARG A 9 19.48 -24.57 46.95
CA ARG A 9 20.86 -24.25 46.55
C ARG A 9 20.82 -23.54 45.19
N GLY A 10 21.23 -22.28 45.16
CA GLY A 10 21.31 -21.47 43.93
C GLY A 10 22.46 -21.92 43.02
N SER A 11 22.21 -21.91 41.70
CA SER A 11 23.22 -22.16 40.66
C SER A 11 23.33 -20.92 39.76
N ARG A 12 24.55 -20.39 39.65
CA ARG A 12 24.92 -19.27 38.76
C ARG A 12 25.00 -19.78 37.31
N MET A 13 24.21 -19.21 36.42
CA MET A 13 24.31 -19.41 34.97
C MET A 13 25.55 -18.70 34.41
N ARG A 14 26.44 -19.45 33.75
CA ARG A 14 27.59 -18.94 33.00
C ARG A 14 27.12 -18.48 31.62
N LYS A 15 27.50 -17.27 31.20
CA LYS A 15 27.26 -16.74 29.84
C LYS A 15 28.23 -17.43 28.87
N ALA A 16 27.71 -18.08 27.83
CA ALA A 16 28.50 -18.56 26.71
C ALA A 16 28.68 -17.42 25.69
N VAL A 17 29.93 -17.16 25.31
CA VAL A 17 30.29 -16.26 24.21
C VAL A 17 30.46 -17.13 22.97
N LEU A 18 29.64 -16.89 21.95
CA LEU A 18 29.72 -17.56 20.65
C LEU A 18 30.46 -16.64 19.67
N THR A 19 31.69 -17.00 19.34
CA THR A 19 32.49 -16.31 18.33
C THR A 19 32.06 -16.83 16.95
N ILE A 20 31.46 -15.98 16.12
CA ILE A 20 31.09 -16.31 14.74
C ILE A 20 32.22 -15.83 13.82
N THR A 21 32.92 -16.78 13.19
CA THR A 21 33.89 -16.51 12.13
C THR A 21 33.13 -16.25 10.83
N LEU A 22 33.23 -15.03 10.29
CA LEU A 22 32.69 -14.71 8.96
C LEU A 22 33.61 -15.28 7.88
N VAL A 23 33.15 -16.31 7.17
CA VAL A 23 33.69 -16.70 5.86
C VAL A 23 32.85 -15.98 4.81
N GLY A 24 33.54 -15.32 3.87
CA GLY A 24 32.95 -14.46 2.86
C GLY A 24 31.90 -15.13 1.99
N GLY A 25 30.94 -14.33 1.54
CA GLY A 25 29.95 -14.75 0.55
C GLY A 25 28.77 -13.79 0.46
N LEU A 26 28.58 -13.28 -0.76
CA LEU A 26 27.35 -12.71 -1.29
C LEU A 26 26.97 -11.28 -0.81
N VAL A 27 27.31 -10.30 -1.65
CA VAL A 27 26.53 -9.06 -1.74
C VAL A 27 25.16 -9.46 -2.30
N LEU A 28 24.21 -9.77 -1.42
CA LEU A 28 22.80 -9.81 -1.77
C LEU A 28 22.38 -8.37 -2.00
N ALA A 29 22.18 -8.00 -3.27
CA ALA A 29 21.42 -6.82 -3.61
C ALA A 29 20.07 -6.94 -2.89
N ALA A 30 19.86 -6.07 -1.90
CA ALA A 30 18.61 -5.94 -1.19
C ALA A 30 17.55 -5.33 -2.14
N THR A 31 17.05 -6.14 -3.07
CA THR A 31 15.77 -5.84 -3.72
C THR A 31 14.73 -5.99 -2.62
N ALA A 32 14.31 -4.84 -2.09
CA ALA A 32 13.44 -4.70 -0.94
C ALA A 32 12.19 -5.59 -1.10
N TRP A 33 12.17 -6.72 -0.41
CA TRP A 33 10.90 -7.26 0.02
C TRP A 33 10.31 -6.23 0.98
N PRO A 34 9.08 -5.74 0.77
CA PRO A 34 8.38 -5.00 1.80
C PRO A 34 8.43 -5.86 3.04
N THR A 35 9.03 -5.34 4.12
CA THR A 35 9.22 -6.15 5.32
C THR A 35 7.85 -6.68 5.76
N LEU A 36 7.77 -7.94 6.20
CA LEU A 36 6.53 -8.55 6.69
C LEU A 36 5.78 -7.63 7.69
N ARG A 37 6.51 -6.80 8.45
CA ARG A 37 5.96 -5.75 9.33
C ARG A 37 5.17 -4.66 8.60
N ALA A 38 5.64 -4.16 7.45
CA ALA A 38 4.91 -3.17 6.66
C ALA A 38 3.60 -3.76 6.12
N GLN A 39 3.62 -5.04 5.71
CA GLN A 39 2.45 -5.76 5.20
C GLN A 39 1.42 -6.05 6.31
N VAL A 40 1.86 -6.50 7.48
CA VAL A 40 0.98 -6.71 8.65
C VAL A 40 0.35 -5.39 9.13
N ARG A 41 1.08 -4.26 9.05
CA ARG A 41 0.52 -2.95 9.38
C ARG A 41 -0.56 -2.49 8.40
N ALA A 42 -0.37 -2.72 7.10
CA ALA A 42 -1.37 -2.39 6.09
C ALA A 42 -2.74 -3.06 6.40
N ALA A 43 -2.73 -4.32 6.82
CA ALA A 43 -3.96 -5.06 7.16
C ALA A 43 -4.58 -4.69 8.52
N SER A 44 -3.89 -3.89 9.34
CA SER A 44 -4.36 -3.46 10.68
C SER A 44 -5.11 -2.13 10.68
N TRP A 45 -5.20 -1.45 9.53
CA TRP A 45 -5.92 -0.20 9.43
C TRP A 45 -7.43 -0.44 9.36
N GLU A 46 -8.15 0.29 10.20
CA GLU A 46 -9.61 0.35 10.17
C GLU A 46 -10.09 1.31 9.10
N LYS A 47 -11.31 1.06 8.60
CA LYS A 47 -11.91 1.95 7.63
C LYS A 47 -12.33 3.28 8.24
N GLU A 48 -12.05 4.35 7.52
CA GLU A 48 -12.45 5.70 7.92
C GLU A 48 -13.70 6.17 7.16
N ASP A 49 -14.45 7.06 7.81
CA ASP A 49 -15.57 7.78 7.21
C ASP A 49 -15.08 9.11 6.59
N PRO A 50 -15.70 9.55 5.47
CA PRO A 50 -15.32 10.78 4.79
C PRO A 50 -15.62 12.01 5.64
N GLN A 51 -14.76 13.02 5.54
CA GLN A 51 -14.85 14.25 6.31
C GLN A 51 -14.50 15.47 5.44
N GLY A 52 -14.84 16.66 5.93
CA GLY A 52 -14.45 17.92 5.31
C GLY A 52 -15.13 18.21 3.96
N PRO A 53 -14.75 19.31 3.31
CA PRO A 53 -15.41 19.80 2.10
C PRO A 53 -15.14 18.95 0.85
N ASP A 54 -14.06 18.17 0.86
CA ASP A 54 -13.68 17.29 -0.26
C ASP A 54 -14.40 15.94 -0.23
N HIS A 55 -15.16 15.65 0.84
CA HIS A 55 -15.85 14.36 1.07
C HIS A 55 -14.93 13.14 0.97
N ILE A 56 -13.69 13.27 1.44
CA ILE A 56 -12.70 12.18 1.50
C ILE A 56 -12.29 11.88 2.93
N THR A 57 -11.78 10.68 3.19
CA THR A 57 -11.26 10.34 4.52
C THR A 57 -9.99 11.14 4.82
N PRO A 58 -9.68 11.42 6.11
CA PRO A 58 -8.41 12.02 6.49
C PRO A 58 -7.19 11.27 5.94
N ARG A 59 -7.26 9.93 5.89
CA ARG A 59 -6.22 9.09 5.28
C ARG A 59 -6.10 9.31 3.78
N MET A 60 -7.21 9.33 3.04
CA MET A 60 -7.18 9.56 1.60
C MET A 60 -6.66 10.97 1.28
N GLN A 61 -7.03 11.97 2.07
CA GLN A 61 -6.47 13.32 1.98
C GLN A 61 -4.94 13.31 2.15
N THR A 62 -4.45 12.65 3.20
CA THR A 62 -3.01 12.53 3.48
C THR A 62 -2.26 11.89 2.30
N VAL A 63 -2.80 10.80 1.74
CA VAL A 63 -2.20 10.10 0.60
C VAL A 63 -2.23 10.95 -0.66
N ARG A 64 -3.38 11.59 -0.96
CA ARG A 64 -3.52 12.49 -2.10
C ARG A 64 -2.47 13.58 -2.06
N ASP A 65 -2.35 14.26 -0.92
CA ASP A 65 -1.44 15.38 -0.75
C ASP A 65 0.02 14.93 -0.82
N ALA A 66 0.34 13.75 -0.27
CA ALA A 66 1.68 13.16 -0.36
C ALA A 66 2.07 12.80 -1.80
N VAL A 67 1.20 12.13 -2.55
CA VAL A 67 1.45 11.74 -3.95
C VAL A 67 1.57 12.98 -4.85
N VAL A 68 0.67 13.95 -4.70
CA VAL A 68 0.71 15.20 -5.47
C VAL A 68 2.03 15.94 -5.22
N LYS A 69 2.47 16.01 -3.95
CA LYS A 69 3.73 16.64 -3.56
C LYS A 69 4.96 15.91 -4.10
N GLU A 70 5.02 14.59 -3.92
CA GLU A 70 6.18 13.76 -4.32
C GLU A 70 6.44 13.84 -5.82
N PHE A 71 5.38 13.82 -6.64
CA PHE A 71 5.50 13.74 -8.09
C PHE A 71 5.25 15.07 -8.81
N GLY A 72 4.98 16.15 -8.06
CA GLY A 72 4.70 17.47 -8.63
C GLY A 72 3.51 17.45 -9.61
N LEU A 73 2.45 16.69 -9.28
CA LEU A 73 1.32 16.50 -10.17
C LEU A 73 0.57 17.81 -10.39
N LYS A 74 0.23 18.08 -11.65
CA LYS A 74 -0.56 19.25 -12.04
C LYS A 74 -2.03 18.83 -12.14
N GLY A 75 -2.89 19.54 -11.41
CA GLY A 75 -4.32 19.25 -11.35
C GLY A 75 -4.71 18.47 -10.09
N THR A 76 -6.02 18.47 -9.80
CA THR A 76 -6.58 17.80 -8.63
C THR A 76 -6.96 16.37 -9.00
N PRO A 77 -6.45 15.34 -8.29
CA PRO A 77 -6.90 13.97 -8.47
C PRO A 77 -8.42 13.83 -8.30
N GLY A 78 -9.06 12.98 -9.10
CA GLY A 78 -10.49 12.73 -9.01
C GLY A 78 -10.80 11.82 -7.83
N CYS A 79 -11.31 12.38 -6.73
CA CYS A 79 -11.57 11.62 -5.51
C CYS A 79 -13.06 11.31 -5.31
N TYR A 80 -13.77 12.03 -4.44
CA TYR A 80 -15.17 11.74 -4.15
C TYR A 80 -16.08 11.95 -5.38
N ARG A 81 -17.00 10.99 -5.59
CA ARG A 81 -18.13 11.07 -6.51
C ARG A 81 -19.24 10.11 -6.07
N GLU A 82 -20.46 10.60 -5.93
CA GLU A 82 -21.60 9.87 -5.34
C GLU A 82 -21.96 8.61 -6.13
N GLU A 83 -21.94 8.70 -7.46
CA GLU A 83 -22.25 7.60 -8.37
C GLU A 83 -21.14 6.54 -8.45
N GLY A 84 -19.94 6.84 -7.91
CA GLY A 84 -18.84 5.88 -7.84
C GLY A 84 -18.24 5.48 -9.19
N GLY A 85 -18.68 6.10 -10.29
CA GLY A 85 -18.13 5.96 -11.65
C GLY A 85 -18.31 4.58 -12.30
N ILE A 86 -18.83 3.59 -11.56
CA ILE A 86 -19.16 2.24 -12.03
C ILE A 86 -20.46 1.74 -11.37
N PRO A 87 -21.25 0.88 -12.05
CA PRO A 87 -22.38 0.19 -11.44
C PRO A 87 -21.93 -0.66 -10.23
N GLY A 88 -22.62 -0.52 -9.09
CA GLY A 88 -22.25 -1.18 -7.83
C GLY A 88 -21.31 -0.37 -6.94
N GLY A 89 -20.83 0.79 -7.42
CA GLY A 89 -19.96 1.70 -6.67
C GLY A 89 -18.53 1.17 -6.48
N GLY A 90 -17.78 1.87 -5.65
CA GLY A 90 -16.40 1.55 -5.31
C GLY A 90 -16.01 2.31 -4.06
N GLU A 91 -14.73 2.63 -3.90
CA GLU A 91 -14.26 3.40 -2.75
C GLU A 91 -14.42 4.92 -2.94
N HIS A 92 -14.75 5.40 -4.16
CA HIS A 92 -15.00 6.82 -4.43
C HIS A 92 -16.20 7.42 -3.68
N PRO A 93 -17.41 6.80 -3.66
CA PRO A 93 -18.55 7.32 -2.88
C PRO A 93 -18.32 7.28 -1.37
N LEU A 94 -17.31 6.54 -0.94
CA LEU A 94 -16.94 6.34 0.46
C LEU A 94 -15.79 7.28 0.86
N GLY A 95 -15.31 8.11 -0.08
CA GLY A 95 -14.22 9.06 0.14
C GLY A 95 -12.85 8.41 0.32
N ARG A 96 -12.69 7.15 -0.07
CA ARG A 96 -11.49 6.34 0.16
C ARG A 96 -10.68 6.05 -1.09
N ALA A 97 -11.01 6.69 -2.21
CA ALA A 97 -10.26 6.56 -3.44
C ALA A 97 -9.99 7.90 -4.11
N CYS A 98 -8.86 7.94 -4.82
CA CYS A 98 -8.52 9.00 -5.76
C CYS A 98 -7.91 8.41 -7.05
N ASP A 99 -8.28 8.99 -8.18
CA ASP A 99 -7.73 8.73 -9.51
C ASP A 99 -6.68 9.80 -9.85
N PHE A 100 -5.43 9.37 -9.97
CA PHE A 100 -4.28 10.22 -10.29
C PHE A 100 -4.04 10.20 -11.80
N MET A 101 -4.63 11.18 -12.49
CA MET A 101 -4.56 11.29 -13.95
C MET A 101 -3.12 11.46 -14.44
N LEU A 102 -2.73 10.64 -15.42
CA LEU A 102 -1.42 10.71 -16.06
C LEU A 102 -1.44 11.55 -17.36
N GLY A 103 -2.65 11.89 -17.82
CA GLY A 103 -2.90 12.65 -19.03
C GLY A 103 -4.39 12.92 -19.23
N PRO A 104 -4.82 13.29 -20.45
CA PRO A 104 -6.23 13.50 -20.74
C PRO A 104 -7.05 12.22 -20.53
N THR A 105 -8.22 12.35 -19.92
CA THR A 105 -9.18 11.25 -19.75
C THR A 105 -9.50 10.56 -21.08
N GLY A 106 -9.55 9.24 -21.04
CA GLY A 106 -9.84 8.39 -22.20
C GLY A 106 -8.63 8.14 -23.11
N LYS A 107 -7.44 8.63 -22.75
CA LYS A 107 -6.21 8.39 -23.54
C LYS A 107 -5.19 7.62 -22.72
N ARG A 108 -4.79 6.45 -23.24
CA ARG A 108 -3.76 5.62 -22.62
C ARG A 108 -2.50 6.44 -22.38
N ALA A 109 -1.97 6.35 -21.16
CA ALA A 109 -0.69 6.92 -20.80
C ALA A 109 0.42 6.24 -21.60
N THR A 110 1.31 7.04 -22.19
CA THR A 110 2.46 6.54 -22.97
C THR A 110 3.69 7.39 -22.67
N GLY A 111 4.88 6.89 -23.01
CA GLY A 111 6.14 7.61 -22.82
C GLY A 111 6.32 8.12 -21.39
N HIS A 112 6.51 9.42 -21.22
CA HIS A 112 6.72 10.03 -19.90
C HIS A 112 5.53 9.85 -18.95
N ALA A 113 4.29 9.89 -19.45
CA ALA A 113 3.09 9.72 -18.64
C ALA A 113 2.99 8.29 -18.07
N HIS A 114 3.33 7.28 -18.89
CA HIS A 114 3.39 5.89 -18.44
C HIS A 114 4.48 5.70 -17.39
N ALA A 115 5.70 6.19 -17.65
CA ALA A 115 6.81 6.12 -16.70
C ALA A 115 6.50 6.84 -15.37
N LEU A 116 5.69 7.90 -15.39
CA LEU A 116 5.17 8.55 -14.19
C LEU A 116 4.20 7.64 -13.43
N GLY A 117 3.27 6.99 -14.14
CA GLY A 117 2.36 6.01 -13.56
C GLY A 117 3.08 4.88 -12.83
N GLU A 118 4.09 4.28 -13.47
CA GLU A 118 4.93 3.24 -12.86
C GLU A 118 5.62 3.71 -11.57
N LYS A 119 6.11 4.95 -11.55
CA LYS A 119 6.74 5.55 -10.35
C LYS A 119 5.74 5.77 -9.22
N ILE A 120 4.55 6.30 -9.52
CA ILE A 120 3.49 6.47 -8.52
C ILE A 120 3.12 5.11 -7.93
N VAL A 121 2.87 4.12 -8.79
CA VAL A 121 2.51 2.76 -8.37
C VAL A 121 3.59 2.14 -7.47
N ALA A 122 4.87 2.26 -7.83
CA ALA A 122 5.97 1.75 -7.02
C ALA A 122 6.01 2.42 -5.65
N TRP A 123 5.99 3.76 -5.61
CA TRP A 123 6.05 4.53 -4.37
C TRP A 123 4.90 4.22 -3.43
N VAL A 124 3.67 4.14 -3.95
CA VAL A 124 2.46 3.85 -3.16
C VAL A 124 2.51 2.45 -2.57
N ARG A 125 3.03 1.47 -3.32
CA ARG A 125 3.21 0.09 -2.83
C ARG A 125 4.27 0.02 -1.74
N ASP A 126 5.36 0.78 -1.87
CA ASP A 126 6.44 0.83 -0.86
C ASP A 126 5.98 1.48 0.45
N HIS A 127 5.09 2.47 0.38
CA HIS A 127 4.52 3.16 1.54
C HIS A 127 3.16 2.62 2.00
N ALA A 128 2.74 1.47 1.47
CA ALA A 128 1.37 0.96 1.70
C ALA A 128 1.02 0.77 3.19
N GLY A 129 1.98 0.30 3.98
CA GLY A 129 1.80 0.11 5.43
C GLY A 129 1.77 1.40 6.24
N GLU A 130 2.46 2.44 5.77
CA GLU A 130 2.52 3.76 6.42
C GLU A 130 1.23 4.53 6.20
N TYR A 131 0.74 4.53 4.96
CA TYR A 131 -0.42 5.31 4.57
C TYR A 131 -1.76 4.57 4.65
N GLY A 132 -1.74 3.29 5.03
CA GLY A 132 -2.95 2.46 5.01
C GLY A 132 -3.55 2.34 3.61
N ILE A 133 -2.71 2.07 2.61
CA ILE A 133 -3.15 1.76 1.26
C ILE A 133 -3.80 0.38 1.26
N TRP A 134 -5.00 0.25 0.71
CA TRP A 134 -5.71 -1.02 0.62
C TRP A 134 -5.45 -1.72 -0.72
N TYR A 135 -5.65 -1.02 -1.84
CA TYR A 135 -5.36 -1.55 -3.16
C TYR A 135 -5.01 -0.45 -4.16
N VAL A 136 -4.34 -0.84 -5.23
CA VAL A 136 -3.99 0.01 -6.38
C VAL A 136 -4.49 -0.68 -7.63
N ILE A 137 -5.10 0.09 -8.54
CA ILE A 137 -5.46 -0.38 -9.88
C ILE A 137 -4.67 0.43 -10.89
N TYR A 138 -4.00 -0.27 -11.81
CA TYR A 138 -3.25 0.34 -12.90
C TYR A 138 -3.18 -0.63 -14.08
N GLU A 139 -3.40 -0.13 -15.30
CA GLU A 139 -3.35 -0.90 -16.55
C GLU A 139 -4.11 -2.23 -16.47
N GLN A 140 -5.37 -2.18 -16.03
CA GLN A 140 -6.28 -3.32 -15.90
C GLN A 140 -5.82 -4.39 -14.89
N HIS A 141 -4.86 -4.07 -14.03
CA HIS A 141 -4.44 -4.95 -12.96
C HIS A 141 -4.73 -4.33 -11.61
N ILE A 142 -5.08 -5.19 -10.65
CA ILE A 142 -5.24 -4.82 -9.25
C ILE A 142 -4.15 -5.47 -8.40
N TRP A 143 -3.54 -4.67 -7.53
CA TRP A 143 -2.67 -5.12 -6.45
C TRP A 143 -3.32 -4.80 -5.11
N SER A 144 -3.27 -5.73 -4.15
CA SER A 144 -3.80 -5.51 -2.80
C SER A 144 -2.73 -5.65 -1.73
N SER A 145 -2.69 -4.69 -0.81
CA SER A 145 -1.78 -4.70 0.34
C SER A 145 -2.11 -5.78 1.37
N ARG A 146 -3.34 -6.34 1.34
CA ARG A 146 -3.73 -7.48 2.20
C ARG A 146 -3.05 -8.78 1.80
N LEU A 147 -2.80 -8.93 0.50
CA LEU A 147 -2.30 -10.17 -0.10
C LEU A 147 -1.16 -9.85 -1.08
N PRO A 148 -0.08 -9.17 -0.64
CA PRO A 148 0.98 -8.69 -1.51
C PRO A 148 1.72 -9.83 -2.23
N GLN A 149 1.75 -11.03 -1.63
CA GLN A 149 2.31 -12.25 -2.20
C GLN A 149 1.53 -12.80 -3.39
N GLN A 150 0.26 -12.40 -3.56
CA GLN A 150 -0.54 -12.77 -4.73
C GLN A 150 -0.20 -11.90 -5.94
N GLY A 151 0.62 -10.86 -5.77
CA GLY A 151 1.05 -9.99 -6.85
C GLY A 151 -0.09 -9.21 -7.50
N TRP A 152 0.10 -8.87 -8.78
CA TRP A 152 -0.91 -8.24 -9.62
C TRP A 152 -1.88 -9.27 -10.17
N LYS A 153 -3.17 -8.96 -10.13
CA LYS A 153 -4.23 -9.76 -10.75
C LYS A 153 -4.84 -8.99 -11.89
N LEU A 154 -4.99 -9.66 -13.04
CA LEU A 154 -5.75 -9.12 -14.16
C LEU A 154 -7.23 -8.97 -13.77
N MET A 155 -7.81 -7.82 -14.09
CA MET A 155 -9.24 -7.53 -13.92
C MET A 155 -10.01 -7.86 -15.19
N GLU A 156 -11.33 -8.00 -15.05
CA GLU A 156 -12.23 -8.01 -16.21
C GLU A 156 -12.05 -6.76 -17.07
N ASP A 157 -12.27 -6.90 -18.38
CA ASP A 157 -12.36 -5.75 -19.28
C ASP A 157 -13.69 -5.03 -19.05
N ARG A 158 -13.61 -3.77 -18.64
CA ARG A 158 -14.75 -2.90 -18.35
C ARG A 158 -15.13 -1.99 -19.55
N GLY A 159 -14.51 -2.21 -20.71
CA GLY A 159 -14.95 -1.65 -21.99
C GLY A 159 -14.42 -0.26 -22.34
N SER A 160 -13.48 0.31 -21.57
CA SER A 160 -12.80 1.57 -21.97
C SER A 160 -11.42 1.73 -21.34
N ILE A 161 -10.63 2.65 -21.92
CA ILE A 161 -9.31 3.05 -21.39
C ILE A 161 -9.40 3.50 -19.93
N THR A 162 -10.38 4.36 -19.62
CA THR A 162 -10.55 4.90 -18.27
C THR A 162 -11.04 3.83 -17.31
N LEU A 163 -12.06 3.05 -17.66
CA LEU A 163 -12.56 1.99 -16.76
C LEU A 163 -11.52 0.89 -16.51
N ASN A 164 -10.61 0.67 -17.46
CA ASN A 164 -9.48 -0.25 -17.32
C ASN A 164 -8.19 0.45 -16.81
N HIS A 165 -8.26 1.71 -16.36
CA HIS A 165 -7.16 2.39 -15.67
C HIS A 165 -5.86 2.48 -16.48
N TYR A 166 -5.97 2.69 -17.80
CA TYR A 166 -4.81 2.90 -18.67
C TYR A 166 -4.39 4.39 -18.75
N ASP A 167 -5.19 5.31 -18.22
CA ASP A 167 -4.96 6.77 -18.27
C ASP A 167 -4.72 7.40 -16.87
N HIS A 168 -4.84 6.61 -15.80
CA HIS A 168 -4.64 7.05 -14.42
C HIS A 168 -4.20 5.91 -13.51
N VAL A 169 -3.62 6.26 -12.36
CA VAL A 169 -3.41 5.33 -11.23
C VAL A 169 -4.55 5.51 -10.26
N HIS A 170 -5.29 4.45 -9.95
CA HIS A 170 -6.32 4.48 -8.90
C HIS A 170 -5.74 3.93 -7.61
N ILE A 171 -5.94 4.67 -6.53
CA ILE A 171 -5.48 4.30 -5.19
C ILE A 171 -6.66 4.29 -4.25
N SER A 172 -6.83 3.19 -3.54
CA SER A 172 -7.80 3.06 -2.45
C SER A 172 -7.10 2.88 -1.11
N VAL A 173 -7.63 3.53 -0.07
CA VAL A 173 -7.16 3.40 1.32
C VAL A 173 -8.16 2.62 2.17
N TYR A 174 -7.74 2.19 3.36
CA TYR A 174 -8.69 1.64 4.34
C TYR A 174 -9.70 2.69 4.75
#